data_AF-A0A952LFU3-F1
#
_entry.id   AF-A0A952LFU3-F1
#
_cell.length_a   1.000
_cell.length_b   1.000
_cell.length_c   1.000
_cell.angle_alpha   90.00
_cell.angle_beta   90.00
_cell.angle_gamma   90.00
#
_symmetry.space_group_name_H-M   'P 1'
#
loop_
_entity.id
_entity.type
_entity.pdbx_description
1 polymer ?
#
loop_
_entity_poly.entity_id
_entity_poly.type
_entity_poly.pdbx_seq_one_letter_code
_entity_poly.pdbx_strand_id
1 'polypeptide(L)'
;MWLHFAGKNILIDPGPGSLIRIFERGLEPRDLNAIVLSHRHLDHTADIASVVESATDSNKNKLDLLLAPIDAVDGDDPVVLKYTKKGFKKIEITELGKTIEYENIKIKPLIKHIHQGADTYSLQFEYNNK
;
A
#
# COMPACT_ATOMS: atom_id res chain seq x y z
N MET A 1 -1.16 -8.93 2.38
CA MET A 1 -0.29 -9.90 1.68
C MET A 1 1.09 -9.29 1.46
N TRP A 2 2.17 -9.97 1.86
CA TRP A 2 3.54 -9.57 1.52
C TRP A 2 3.94 -10.18 0.18
N LEU A 3 4.38 -9.36 -0.76
CA LEU A 3 4.79 -9.74 -2.10
C LEU A 3 6.26 -9.35 -2.31
N HIS A 4 7.10 -10.34 -2.62
CA HIS A 4 8.44 -10.08 -3.13
C HIS A 4 8.38 -10.13 -4.67
N PHE A 5 8.55 -8.99 -5.33
CA PHE A 5 8.41 -8.87 -6.79
C PHE A 5 9.44 -7.89 -7.36
N ALA A 6 10.13 -8.31 -8.43
CA ALA A 6 11.17 -7.52 -9.10
C ALA A 6 12.26 -6.95 -8.16
N GLY A 7 12.59 -7.68 -7.09
CA GLY A 7 13.57 -7.26 -6.08
C GLY A 7 13.03 -6.28 -5.03
N LYS A 8 11.72 -6.03 -5.00
CA LYS A 8 11.06 -5.17 -4.02
C LYS A 8 10.11 -5.96 -3.12
N ASN A 9 10.04 -5.55 -1.87
CA ASN A 9 9.06 -6.00 -0.90
C ASN A 9 7.88 -5.02 -0.88
N ILE A 10 6.70 -5.53 -1.20
CA ILE A 10 5.45 -4.77 -1.32
C ILE A 10 4.42 -5.40 -0.39
N LEU A 11 3.80 -4.59 0.46
CA LEU A 11 2.72 -5.03 1.33
C LEU A 11 1.39 -4.54 0.76
N ILE A 12 0.53 -5.49 0.39
CA ILE A 12 -0.79 -5.23 -0.15
C ILE A 12 -1.81 -5.41 0.99
N ASP A 13 -2.66 -4.42 1.25
CA ASP A 13 -3.75 -4.48 2.22
C ASP A 13 -3.34 -4.98 3.63
N PRO A 14 -2.65 -4.14 4.42
CA PRO A 14 -2.35 -4.43 5.83
C PRO A 14 -3.62 -4.35 6.70
N GLY A 15 -4.45 -5.39 6.61
CA GLY A 15 -5.60 -5.63 7.47
C GLY A 15 -5.24 -6.03 8.91
N PRO A 16 -6.25 -6.40 9.73
CA PRO A 16 -6.06 -6.69 11.15
C PRO A 16 -4.97 -7.75 11.43
N GLY A 17 -4.01 -7.39 12.27
CA GLY A 17 -2.92 -8.28 12.68
C GLY A 17 -1.82 -8.47 11.63
N SER A 18 -1.80 -7.66 10.56
CA SER A 18 -0.75 -7.67 9.55
C SER A 18 0.66 -7.56 10.16
N LEU A 19 0.87 -6.65 11.12
CA LEU A 19 2.20 -6.45 11.71
C LEU A 19 2.69 -7.71 12.45
N ILE A 20 1.81 -8.33 13.23
CA ILE A 20 2.10 -9.57 13.95
C ILE A 20 2.46 -10.68 12.95
N ARG A 21 1.66 -10.82 11.89
CA ARG A 21 1.88 -11.85 10.85
C ARG A 21 3.16 -11.64 10.05
N ILE A 22 3.66 -10.41 9.94
CA ILE A 22 4.98 -10.12 9.34
C ILE A 22 6.06 -10.77 10.21
N PHE A 23 6.06 -10.48 11.52
CA PHE A 23 7.03 -11.05 12.46
C PHE A 23 6.92 -12.58 12.60
N GLU A 24 5.71 -13.13 12.65
CA GLU A 24 5.49 -14.60 12.71
C GLU A 24 6.09 -15.35 11.51
N ARG A 25 6.21 -14.67 10.37
CA ARG A 25 6.82 -15.21 9.15
C ARG A 25 8.33 -14.97 9.07
N GLY A 26 8.93 -14.40 10.12
CA GLY A 26 10.35 -14.04 10.15
C GLY A 26 10.72 -12.93 9.16
N LEU A 27 9.74 -12.14 8.71
CA LEU A 27 9.96 -10.98 7.86
C LEU A 27 10.23 -9.75 8.74
N GLU A 28 11.00 -8.81 8.23
CA GLU A 28 11.34 -7.56 8.91
C GLU A 28 10.56 -6.40 8.26
N PRO A 29 9.70 -5.67 9.00
CA PRO A 29 8.99 -4.51 8.47
C PRO A 29 9.90 -3.47 7.81
N ARG A 30 11.14 -3.30 8.30
CA ARG A 30 12.12 -2.35 7.72
C ARG A 30 12.64 -2.74 6.34
N ASP A 31 12.46 -3.99 5.91
CA ASP A 31 12.79 -4.42 4.56
C ASP A 31 11.70 -4.04 3.54
N LEU A 32 10.57 -3.51 4.00
CA LEU A 32 9.46 -3.09 3.15
C LEU A 32 9.86 -1.90 2.28
N ASN A 33 9.48 -1.93 0.99
CA ASN A 33 9.72 -0.81 0.10
C ASN A 33 8.45 -0.01 -0.20
N ALA A 34 7.31 -0.69 -0.36
CA ALA A 34 6.06 -0.04 -0.75
C ALA A 34 4.84 -0.66 -0.07
N ILE A 35 3.78 0.14 0.06
CA ILE A 35 2.45 -0.31 0.47
C ILE A 35 1.45 -0.03 -0.63
N VAL A 36 0.54 -0.97 -0.84
CA VAL A 36 -0.56 -0.86 -1.79
C VAL A 36 -1.86 -1.13 -1.07
N LEU A 37 -2.83 -0.23 -1.20
CA LEU A 37 -4.19 -0.41 -0.72
C LEU A 37 -5.12 -0.62 -1.91
N SER A 38 -5.96 -1.66 -1.85
CA SER A 38 -7.01 -1.89 -2.84
C SER A 38 -8.22 -0.99 -2.60
N HIS A 39 -8.60 -0.78 -1.33
CA HIS A 39 -9.70 0.07 -0.86
C HIS A 39 -9.60 0.35 0.64
N ARG A 40 -10.50 1.19 1.18
CA ARG A 40 -10.42 1.73 2.55
C ARG A 40 -11.07 0.89 3.65
N HIS A 41 -11.63 -0.28 3.38
CA HIS A 41 -12.31 -1.04 4.45
C HIS A 41 -11.31 -1.55 5.50
N LEU A 42 -11.78 -1.67 6.73
CA LEU A 42 -10.94 -1.89 7.91
C LEU A 42 -10.23 -3.25 7.87
N ASP A 43 -10.89 -4.27 7.35
CA ASP A 43 -10.32 -5.60 7.13
C ASP A 43 -9.12 -5.61 6.15
N HIS A 44 -8.91 -4.53 5.39
CA HIS A 44 -7.76 -4.32 4.52
C HIS A 44 -6.74 -3.30 5.06
N THR A 45 -7.10 -2.52 6.07
CA THR A 45 -6.33 -1.31 6.45
C THR A 45 -6.06 -1.14 7.95
N ALA A 46 -6.63 -1.98 8.83
CA ALA A 46 -6.55 -1.79 10.27
C ALA A 46 -5.13 -1.67 10.84
N ASP A 47 -4.14 -2.29 10.23
CA ASP A 47 -2.76 -2.29 10.72
C ASP A 47 -1.85 -1.30 9.99
N ILE A 48 -2.35 -0.53 9.01
CA ILE A 48 -1.50 0.33 8.17
C ILE A 48 -0.65 1.29 9.01
N ALA A 49 -1.22 1.92 10.02
CA ALA A 49 -0.50 2.89 10.84
C ALA A 49 0.65 2.23 11.61
N SER A 50 0.38 1.08 12.24
CA SER A 50 1.36 0.32 13.01
C SER A 50 2.48 -0.24 12.13
N VAL A 51 2.13 -0.74 10.93
CA VAL A 51 3.13 -1.22 9.97
C VAL A 51 4.01 -0.09 9.48
N VAL A 52 3.43 1.06 9.09
CA VAL A 52 4.21 2.21 8.61
C VAL A 52 5.13 2.74 9.71
N GLU A 53 4.64 2.85 10.95
CA GLU A 53 5.45 3.29 12.09
C GLU A 53 6.67 2.37 12.29
N SER A 54 6.46 1.06 12.26
CA SER A 54 7.51 0.05 12.44
C SER A 54 8.50 0.03 11.27
N ALA A 55 8.00 0.04 10.03
CA ALA A 55 8.81 -0.02 8.82
C ALA A 55 9.68 1.24 8.64
N THR A 56 9.16 2.40 9.04
CA THR A 56 9.83 3.68 8.81
C THR A 56 10.67 4.19 9.98
N ASP A 57 10.70 3.47 11.10
CA ASP A 57 11.31 3.92 12.36
C ASP A 57 10.83 5.35 12.73
N SER A 58 9.52 5.50 12.89
CA SER A 58 8.85 6.78 13.16
C SER A 58 9.09 7.84 12.07
N ASN A 59 8.87 7.46 10.81
CA ASN A 59 9.02 8.30 9.62
C ASN A 59 10.46 8.76 9.30
N LYS A 60 11.49 8.24 9.98
CA LYS A 60 12.91 8.56 9.71
C LYS A 60 13.39 7.96 8.39
N ASN A 61 13.00 6.72 8.12
CA ASN A 61 13.35 5.96 6.93
C ASN A 61 12.11 5.79 6.06
N LYS A 62 11.97 6.60 5.01
CA LYS A 62 10.75 6.61 4.21
C LYS A 62 10.65 5.40 3.29
N LEU A 63 9.46 4.79 3.24
CA LEU A 63 9.06 3.86 2.19
C LEU A 63 9.01 4.59 0.85
N ASP A 64 9.27 3.87 -0.24
CA ASP A 64 9.35 4.45 -1.57
C ASP A 64 7.97 4.91 -2.08
N LEU A 65 6.94 4.09 -1.86
CA LEU A 65 5.62 4.31 -2.44
C LEU A 65 4.48 3.87 -1.52
N LEU A 66 3.45 4.73 -1.42
CA LEU A 66 2.08 4.32 -1.12
C LEU A 66 1.25 4.45 -2.39
N LEU A 67 0.61 3.36 -2.83
CA LEU A 67 -0.42 3.39 -3.87
C LEU A 67 -1.78 3.09 -3.22
N ALA A 68 -2.74 4.01 -3.34
CA ALA A 68 -4.05 3.84 -2.71
C ALA A 68 -5.15 4.63 -3.45
N PRO A 69 -6.43 4.30 -3.28
CA PRO A 69 -7.54 5.13 -3.71
C PRO A 69 -7.60 6.48 -2.94
N ILE A 70 -8.23 7.49 -3.53
CA ILE A 70 -8.26 8.85 -2.96
C ILE A 70 -8.98 8.89 -1.60
N ASP A 71 -10.04 8.12 -1.42
CA ASP A 71 -10.83 8.07 -0.20
C ASP A 71 -10.04 7.49 0.99
N ALA A 72 -9.11 6.57 0.75
CA ALA A 72 -8.20 6.04 1.76
C ALA A 72 -7.14 7.07 2.21
N VAL A 73 -6.73 7.96 1.31
CA VAL A 73 -5.66 8.94 1.56
C VAL A 73 -6.22 10.27 2.03
N ASP A 74 -7.07 10.92 1.26
CA ASP A 74 -7.55 12.30 1.47
C ASP A 74 -9.09 12.41 1.40
N GLY A 75 -9.81 11.32 1.69
CA GLY A 75 -11.27 11.33 1.87
C GLY A 75 -11.73 12.03 3.15
N ASP A 76 -13.04 12.02 3.40
CA ASP A 76 -13.67 12.62 4.60
C ASP A 76 -13.24 11.92 5.90
N ASP A 77 -12.96 10.62 5.83
CA ASP A 77 -12.42 9.79 6.91
C ASP A 77 -11.32 8.86 6.37
N PRO A 78 -10.10 9.42 6.19
CA PRO A 78 -9.01 8.70 5.56
C PRO A 78 -8.38 7.71 6.54
N VAL A 79 -8.18 6.48 6.08
CA VAL A 79 -7.53 5.42 6.87
C VAL A 79 -6.02 5.57 6.92
N VAL A 80 -5.43 6.35 6.01
CA VAL A 80 -4.03 6.74 6.06
C VAL A 80 -3.90 8.06 6.83
N LEU A 81 -3.47 7.95 8.10
CA LEU A 81 -3.31 9.10 8.98
C LEU A 81 -2.35 10.15 8.39
N LYS A 82 -2.66 11.43 8.58
CA LYS A 82 -1.77 12.55 8.21
C LYS A 82 -0.36 12.39 8.79
N TYR A 83 -0.25 11.75 9.94
CA TYR A 83 1.02 11.42 10.58
C TYR A 83 1.83 10.40 9.77
N THR A 84 1.23 9.25 9.41
CA THR A 84 1.92 8.15 8.70
C THR A 84 2.19 8.47 7.22
N LYS A 85 1.44 9.39 6.60
CA LYS A 85 1.76 9.87 5.23
C LYS A 85 3.19 10.39 5.08
N LYS A 86 3.78 10.93 6.14
CA LYS A 86 5.16 11.46 6.13
C LYS A 86 6.20 10.36 5.95
N GLY A 87 5.84 9.11 6.22
CA GLY A 87 6.67 7.93 6.09
C GLY A 87 6.84 7.45 4.65
N PHE A 88 6.22 8.12 3.67
CA PHE A 88 6.36 7.78 2.25
C PHE A 88 7.12 8.88 1.49
N LYS A 89 7.97 8.47 0.55
CA LYS A 89 8.62 9.38 -0.41
C LYS A 89 7.62 9.84 -1.46
N LYS A 90 6.75 8.93 -1.91
CA LYS A 90 5.73 9.18 -2.91
C LYS A 90 4.39 8.56 -2.50
N ILE A 91 3.30 9.30 -2.72
CA ILE A 91 1.94 8.81 -2.58
C ILE A 91 1.29 8.95 -3.96
N GLU A 92 0.80 7.85 -4.50
CA GLU A 92 0.11 7.80 -5.79
C GLU A 92 -1.35 7.40 -5.58
N ILE A 93 -2.23 8.15 -6.24
CA ILE A 93 -3.66 7.85 -6.24
C ILE A 93 -3.97 6.88 -7.37
N THR A 94 -4.72 5.83 -7.02
CA THR A 94 -5.21 4.79 -7.92
C THR A 94 -6.39 5.31 -8.72
N GLU A 95 -6.28 5.27 -10.05
CA GLU A 95 -7.30 5.76 -10.98
C GLU A 95 -7.30 4.89 -12.24
N LEU A 96 -8.49 4.59 -12.79
CA LEU A 96 -8.59 3.83 -14.04
C LEU A 96 -7.86 4.52 -15.19
N GLY A 97 -7.16 3.74 -16.00
CA GLY A 97 -6.38 4.24 -17.14
C GLY A 97 -5.03 4.87 -16.77
N LYS A 98 -4.75 5.10 -15.48
CA LYS A 98 -3.45 5.56 -15.00
C LYS A 98 -2.49 4.39 -14.84
N THR A 99 -1.31 4.48 -15.45
CA THR A 99 -0.20 3.55 -15.16
C THR A 99 0.71 4.20 -14.13
N ILE A 100 0.94 3.51 -13.03
CA ILE A 100 1.87 3.94 -11.99
C ILE A 100 3.20 3.25 -12.25
N GLU A 101 4.23 4.05 -12.52
CA GLU A 101 5.60 3.56 -12.65
C GLU A 101 6.30 3.61 -11.29
N TYR A 102 6.74 2.45 -10.83
CA TYR A 102 7.55 2.27 -9.63
C TYR A 102 8.84 1.56 -10.01
N GLU A 103 9.87 2.36 -10.32
CA GLU A 103 11.13 1.89 -10.88
C GLU A 103 10.91 0.99 -12.12
N ASN A 104 11.19 -0.30 -12.00
CA ASN A 104 11.04 -1.31 -13.05
C ASN A 104 9.68 -2.02 -13.03
N ILE A 105 8.80 -1.67 -12.08
CA ILE A 105 7.46 -2.23 -11.91
C ILE A 105 6.44 -1.25 -12.48
N LYS A 106 5.54 -1.73 -13.34
CA LYS A 106 4.34 -0.97 -13.74
C LYS A 106 3.14 -1.52 -12.99
N ILE A 107 2.36 -0.66 -12.36
CA ILE A 107 1.14 -1.01 -11.65
C ILE A 107 -0.04 -0.37 -12.37
N LYS A 108 -1.01 -1.18 -12.80
CA LYS A 108 -2.17 -0.74 -13.58
C LYS A 108 -3.47 -1.12 -12.88
N PRO A 109 -4.35 -0.14 -12.61
CA PRO A 109 -5.72 -0.40 -12.24
C PRO A 109 -6.49 -0.88 -13.47
N LEU A 110 -7.04 -2.11 -13.43
CA LEU A 110 -7.71 -2.69 -14.59
C LEU A 110 -9.23 -2.51 -14.54
N ILE A 111 -9.83 -2.75 -13.38
CA ILE A 111 -11.29 -2.78 -13.21
C ILE A 111 -11.64 -2.06 -11.91
N LYS A 112 -12.63 -1.17 -11.96
CA LYS A 112 -13.28 -0.62 -10.76
C LYS A 112 -14.36 -1.58 -10.30
N HIS A 113 -14.33 -1.98 -9.04
CA HIS A 113 -15.34 -2.85 -8.44
C HIS A 113 -16.44 -2.02 -7.76
N ILE A 114 -17.67 -2.53 -7.80
CA ILE A 114 -18.78 -1.96 -7.03
C ILE A 114 -18.67 -2.52 -5.61
N HIS A 115 -18.17 -1.71 -4.69
CA HIS A 115 -18.08 -2.05 -3.27
C HIS A 115 -18.68 -0.90 -2.43
N GLN A 116 -19.53 -1.23 -1.46
CA GLN A 116 -20.31 -0.22 -0.74
C GLN A 116 -19.40 0.73 0.05
N GLY A 117 -19.45 2.02 -0.31
CA GLY A 117 -18.78 3.10 0.42
C GLY A 117 -17.26 3.14 0.29
N ALA A 118 -16.68 2.49 -0.73
CA ALA A 118 -15.25 2.51 -0.99
C ALA A 118 -14.92 2.49 -2.49
N ASP A 119 -13.94 3.30 -2.90
CA ASP A 119 -13.32 3.16 -4.22
C ASP A 119 -12.41 1.93 -4.23
N THR A 120 -12.75 0.95 -5.08
CA THR A 120 -12.05 -0.34 -5.13
C THR A 120 -11.59 -0.66 -6.55
N TYR A 121 -10.32 -1.03 -6.71
CA TYR A 121 -9.74 -1.38 -8.02
C TYR A 121 -8.97 -2.69 -7.97
N SER A 122 -9.07 -3.48 -9.04
CA SER A 122 -8.10 -4.56 -9.28
C SER A 122 -6.78 -3.98 -9.79
N LEU A 123 -5.67 -4.57 -9.38
CA LEU A 123 -4.33 -4.11 -9.71
C LEU A 123 -3.55 -5.20 -10.45
N GLN A 124 -2.95 -4.84 -11.57
CA GLN A 124 -1.98 -5.65 -12.29
C GLN A 124 -0.58 -5.10 -12.06
N PHE A 125 0.36 -5.99 -11.71
CA PHE A 125 1.78 -5.68 -11.58
C PHE A 125 2.53 -6.30 -12.76
N GLU A 126 3.29 -5.49 -13.49
CA GLU A 126 4.10 -5.92 -14.63
C GLU A 126 5.58 -5.63 -14.35
N TYR A 127 6.46 -6.58 -14.72
CA TYR A 127 7.91 -6.43 -14.66
C TYR A 127 8.54 -6.91 -15.97
N ASN A 128 9.37 -6.07 -16.60
CA ASN A 128 9.96 -6.34 -17.92
C ASN A 128 8.93 -6.73 -19.00
N ASN A 129 7.75 -6.07 -18.99
CA ASN A 129 6.60 -6.35 -19.87
C ASN A 129 6.04 -7.79 -19.74
N LYS A 130 6.19 -8.41 -18.57
CA LYS A 130 5.55 -9.68 -18.19
C LYS A 130 4.68 -9.50 -16.96
#